data_AF-A0A922XJC7-F1
#
_entry.id   AF-A0A922XJC7-F1
#
_cell.length_a   1.000
_cell.length_b   1.000
_cell.length_c   1.000
_cell.angle_alpha   90.00
_cell.angle_beta   90.00
_cell.angle_gamma   90.00
#
_symmetry.space_group_name_H-M   'P 1'
#
loop_
_entity.id
_entity.type
_entity.pdbx_description
1 polymer ?
#
loop_
_entity_poly.entity_id
_entity_poly.type
_entity_poly.pdbx_seq_one_letter_code
_entity_poly.pdbx_strand_id
1 'polypeptide(L)'
;MKPKKTISDRLTTKYLLVIRNEENLAEKSTFGFTYAKVLVLTATLFLIVFSLSLVLSKTLLAKWFDPKHAQMVANKQLYELAVKVDSLSIEVENKDKFIQNFQRILSGDTSSGFEDPSKTLGVQDRPVKAVGNMNSTAEDSVFRKDFEKTDLSLVTLNNGKYAELQETFFFSPITGFVSDHYDLQK
;
A
#
# COMPACT_ATOMS: atom_id res chain seq x y z
N MET A 1 -20.54 37.32 62.06
CA MET A 1 -20.81 36.91 60.66
C MET A 1 -19.74 35.93 60.23
N LYS A 2 -20.09 34.71 59.79
CA LYS A 2 -19.09 33.73 59.32
C LYS A 2 -18.60 34.15 57.93
N PRO A 3 -17.28 34.22 57.67
CA PRO A 3 -16.76 34.65 56.38
C PRO A 3 -17.23 33.70 55.27
N LYS A 4 -17.62 34.28 54.13
CA LYS A 4 -18.14 33.56 52.96
C LYS A 4 -17.01 32.68 52.40
N LYS A 5 -17.12 31.36 52.53
CA LYS A 5 -16.09 30.42 52.03
C LYS A 5 -15.91 30.58 50.52
N THR A 6 -14.67 30.81 50.10
CA THR A 6 -14.26 30.87 48.70
C THR A 6 -14.32 29.47 48.06
N ILE A 7 -14.54 29.41 46.75
CA ILE A 7 -14.64 28.15 45.99
C ILE A 7 -13.33 27.34 46.13
N SER A 8 -12.19 28.03 46.19
CA SER A 8 -10.87 27.44 46.45
C SER A 8 -10.77 26.74 47.80
N ASP A 9 -11.37 27.29 48.86
CA ASP A 9 -11.40 26.64 50.17
C ASP A 9 -12.19 25.34 50.14
N ARG A 10 -13.28 25.31 49.36
CA ARG A 10 -14.07 24.07 49.20
C ARG A 10 -13.25 22.99 48.49
N LEU A 11 -12.48 23.35 47.46
CA LEU A 11 -11.67 22.41 46.69
C LEU A 11 -10.45 21.86 47.44
N THR A 12 -9.91 22.60 48.41
CA THR A 12 -8.73 22.21 49.21
C THR A 12 -9.08 21.60 50.56
N THR A 13 -10.37 21.62 50.95
CA THR A 13 -10.82 20.98 52.21
C THR A 13 -10.55 19.48 52.16
N LYS A 14 -9.90 18.95 53.21
CA LYS A 14 -9.64 17.51 53.36
C LYS A 14 -10.87 16.83 53.95
N TYR A 15 -11.31 15.76 53.30
CA TYR A 15 -12.38 14.87 53.74
C TYR A 15 -11.78 13.50 54.07
N LEU A 16 -12.35 12.81 55.06
CA LEU A 16 -11.94 11.48 55.46
C LEU A 16 -13.11 10.52 55.19
N LEU A 17 -12.88 9.53 54.35
CA LEU A 17 -13.75 8.38 54.19
C LEU A 17 -13.33 7.33 55.23
N VAL A 18 -14.22 7.02 56.18
CA VAL A 18 -13.98 5.96 57.17
C VAL A 18 -14.85 4.77 56.79
N ILE A 19 -14.21 3.63 56.57
CA ILE A 19 -14.88 2.34 56.33
C ILE A 19 -14.91 1.60 57.66
N ARG A 20 -16.11 1.42 58.19
CA ARG A 20 -16.37 0.78 59.49
C ARG A 20 -17.23 -0.45 59.30
N ASN A 21 -16.98 -1.51 60.07
CA ASN A 21 -17.81 -2.70 60.08
C ASN A 21 -19.11 -2.42 60.87
N GLU A 22 -20.25 -2.85 60.33
CA GLU A 22 -21.58 -2.50 60.86
C GLU A 22 -21.89 -3.16 62.21
N GLU A 23 -21.38 -4.37 62.48
CA GLU A 23 -21.72 -5.11 63.71
C GLU A 23 -20.89 -4.70 64.92
N ASN A 24 -19.58 -4.47 64.75
CA ASN A 24 -18.67 -4.17 65.85
C ASN A 24 -18.18 -2.72 65.87
N LEU A 25 -18.65 -1.89 64.94
CA LEU A 25 -18.23 -0.50 64.76
C LEU A 25 -16.70 -0.31 64.68
N ALA A 26 -15.95 -1.37 64.35
CA ALA A 26 -14.50 -1.31 64.24
C ALA A 26 -14.11 -0.64 62.91
N GLU A 27 -13.20 0.33 62.98
CA GLU A 27 -12.66 1.02 61.82
C GLU A 27 -11.68 0.10 61.07
N LYS A 28 -12.00 -0.22 59.82
CA LYS A 28 -11.20 -1.13 58.98
C LYS A 28 -10.21 -0.36 58.11
N SER A 29 -10.59 0.81 57.60
CA SER A 29 -9.72 1.66 56.79
C SER A 29 -10.20 3.11 56.77
N THR A 30 -9.25 4.05 56.74
CA THR A 30 -9.51 5.48 56.67
C THR A 30 -8.74 6.09 55.50
N PHE A 31 -9.46 6.65 54.54
CA PHE A 31 -8.89 7.29 53.35
C PHE A 31 -9.15 8.80 53.34
N GLY A 32 -8.09 9.60 53.36
CA GLY A 32 -8.19 11.05 53.20
C GLY A 32 -8.20 11.46 51.73
N PHE A 33 -9.25 12.16 51.29
CA PHE A 33 -9.35 12.70 49.94
C PHE A 33 -9.74 14.18 49.95
N THR A 34 -9.51 14.85 48.83
CA THR A 34 -9.84 16.27 48.64
C THR A 34 -10.65 16.36 47.35
N TYR A 35 -11.63 17.27 47.25
CA TYR A 35 -12.43 17.41 46.03
C TYR A 35 -11.57 17.68 44.79
N ALA A 36 -10.46 18.41 44.94
CA ALA A 36 -9.49 18.58 43.87
C ALA A 36 -8.91 17.25 43.34
N LYS A 37 -8.58 16.29 44.22
CA LYS A 37 -8.05 14.97 43.80
C LYS A 37 -9.08 14.15 43.04
N VAL A 38 -10.33 14.15 43.52
CA VAL A 38 -11.45 13.45 42.86
C VAL A 38 -11.71 14.05 41.48
N LEU A 39 -11.69 15.38 41.36
CA LEU A 39 -11.90 16.08 40.10
C LEU A 39 -10.79 15.78 39.07
N VAL A 40 -9.53 15.72 39.49
CA VAL A 40 -8.43 15.33 38.60
C VAL A 40 -8.56 13.87 38.16
N LEU A 41 -8.92 12.96 39.08
CA LEU A 41 -9.15 11.55 38.74
C LEU A 41 -10.29 11.37 37.72
N THR A 42 -11.42 12.03 37.93
CA THR A 42 -12.57 11.93 37.01
C THR A 42 -12.26 12.58 35.66
N ALA A 43 -11.59 13.72 35.64
CA ALA A 43 -11.13 14.36 34.41
C ALA A 43 -10.14 13.47 33.64
N THR A 44 -9.21 12.83 34.34
CA THR A 44 -8.24 11.90 33.72
C THR A 44 -8.94 10.68 33.14
N LEU A 45 -9.87 10.07 33.89
CA LEU A 45 -10.67 8.95 33.40
C LEU A 45 -11.50 9.35 32.17
N PHE A 46 -12.12 10.53 32.20
CA PHE A 46 -12.87 11.06 31.08
C PHE A 46 -11.97 11.23 29.84
N LEU A 47 -10.78 11.81 30.00
CA LEU A 47 -9.82 11.97 28.90
C LEU A 47 -9.37 10.62 28.33
N ILE A 48 -9.15 9.61 29.18
CA ILE A 48 -8.79 8.26 28.73
C ILE A 48 -9.93 7.65 27.91
N VAL A 49 -11.16 7.67 28.43
CA VAL A 49 -12.34 7.12 27.74
C VAL A 49 -12.61 7.88 26.44
N PHE A 50 -12.48 9.21 26.46
CA PHE A 50 -12.66 10.06 25.29
C PHE A 50 -11.60 9.78 24.21
N SER A 51 -10.33 9.68 24.60
CA SER A 51 -9.24 9.36 23.68
C SER A 51 -9.41 7.96 23.09
N LEU A 52 -9.78 6.98 23.92
CA LEU A 52 -10.08 5.63 23.48
C LEU A 52 -11.25 5.63 22.49
N SER A 53 -12.32 6.38 22.78
CA SER A 53 -13.47 6.54 21.89
C SER A 53 -13.09 7.15 20.53
N LEU A 54 -12.21 8.16 20.50
CA LEU A 54 -11.71 8.74 19.26
C LEU A 54 -10.89 7.74 18.43
N VAL A 55 -9.97 7.00 19.06
CA VAL A 55 -9.18 5.96 18.39
C VAL A 55 -10.10 4.87 17.83
N LEU A 56 -11.08 4.44 18.63
CA LEU A 56 -12.04 3.42 18.26
C LEU A 56 -12.93 3.88 17.10
N SER A 57 -13.36 5.14 17.11
CA SER A 57 -14.11 5.76 16.01
C SER A 57 -13.28 5.81 14.72
N LYS A 58 -12.01 6.20 14.79
CA LYS A 58 -11.14 6.24 13.60
C LYS A 58 -10.81 4.86 13.04
N THR A 59 -10.82 3.80 13.84
CA THR A 59 -10.46 2.44 13.41
C THR A 59 -11.68 1.59 13.04
N LEU A 60 -12.68 1.50 13.91
CA LEU A 60 -13.89 0.69 13.69
C LEU A 60 -14.91 1.40 12.80
N LEU A 61 -15.13 2.70 12.99
CA LEU A 61 -16.12 3.45 12.20
C LEU A 61 -15.61 3.72 10.78
N ALA A 62 -14.30 3.92 10.56
CA ALA A 62 -13.76 4.09 9.21
C ALA A 62 -13.97 2.86 8.31
N LYS A 63 -13.96 1.64 8.90
CA LYS A 63 -14.14 0.40 8.15
C LYS A 63 -15.61 0.10 7.82
N TRP A 64 -16.55 0.49 8.69
CA TRP A 64 -17.97 0.14 8.57
C TRP A 64 -18.87 1.27 8.08
N PHE A 65 -18.49 2.53 8.34
CA PHE A 65 -19.33 3.71 8.12
C PHE A 65 -18.84 4.61 7.00
N ASP A 66 -17.65 4.38 6.44
CA ASP A 66 -17.22 5.10 5.23
C ASP A 66 -17.74 4.37 3.98
N PRO A 67 -18.79 4.86 3.30
CA PRO A 67 -19.27 4.28 2.06
C PRO A 67 -18.17 4.20 0.98
N LYS A 68 -17.11 5.04 1.08
CA LYS A 68 -15.96 4.96 0.17
C LYS A 68 -15.17 3.67 0.35
N HIS A 69 -15.01 3.16 1.57
CA HIS A 69 -14.26 1.92 1.78
C HIS A 69 -15.00 0.71 1.19
N ALA A 70 -16.34 0.65 1.36
CA ALA A 70 -17.16 -0.38 0.74
C ALA A 70 -17.08 -0.30 -0.80
N GLN A 71 -17.14 0.90 -1.37
CA GLN A 71 -16.96 1.11 -2.81
C GLN A 71 -15.56 0.73 -3.29
N MET A 72 -14.49 1.04 -2.56
CA MET A 72 -13.14 0.63 -2.95
C MET A 72 -12.97 -0.89 -2.98
N VAL A 73 -13.49 -1.59 -1.97
CA VAL A 73 -13.44 -3.07 -1.93
C VAL A 73 -14.22 -3.66 -3.10
N ALA A 74 -15.42 -3.16 -3.39
CA ALA A 74 -16.22 -3.61 -4.53
C ALA A 74 -15.52 -3.35 -5.87
N ASN A 75 -14.94 -2.17 -6.06
CA ASN A 75 -14.18 -1.84 -7.28
C ASN A 75 -12.96 -2.74 -7.46
N LYS A 76 -12.23 -3.05 -6.38
CA LYS A 76 -11.11 -3.99 -6.43
C LYS A 76 -11.56 -5.38 -6.88
N GLN A 77 -12.65 -5.89 -6.32
CA GLN A 77 -13.21 -7.18 -6.70
C GLN A 77 -13.69 -7.19 -8.15
N LEU A 78 -14.34 -6.12 -8.61
CA LEU A 78 -14.76 -5.96 -10.00
C LEU A 78 -13.56 -5.96 -10.95
N TYR A 79 -12.48 -5.26 -10.59
CA TYR A 79 -11.26 -5.24 -11.39
C TYR A 79 -10.62 -6.63 -11.49
N GLU A 80 -10.46 -7.33 -10.38
CA GLU A 80 -9.92 -8.70 -10.37
C GLU A 80 -10.78 -9.66 -11.18
N LEU A 81 -12.10 -9.51 -11.12
CA LEU A 81 -13.04 -10.30 -11.92
C LEU A 81 -12.94 -9.97 -13.41
N ALA A 82 -12.86 -8.69 -13.77
CA ALA A 82 -12.73 -8.25 -15.15
C ALA A 82 -11.45 -8.81 -15.79
N VAL A 83 -10.32 -8.77 -15.08
CA VAL A 83 -9.05 -9.36 -15.55
C VAL A 83 -9.17 -10.86 -15.77
N LYS A 84 -9.83 -11.58 -14.85
CA LYS A 84 -10.05 -13.03 -15.01
C LYS A 84 -10.97 -13.36 -16.18
N VAL A 85 -12.04 -12.57 -16.36
CA VAL A 85 -12.99 -12.74 -17.46
C VAL A 85 -12.31 -12.47 -18.81
N ASP A 86 -11.48 -11.44 -18.90
CA ASP A 86 -10.71 -11.13 -20.11
C ASP A 86 -9.75 -12.28 -20.47
N SER A 87 -9.00 -12.77 -19.48
CA SER A 87 -8.13 -13.95 -19.67
C SER A 87 -8.93 -15.19 -20.11
N LEU A 88 -10.11 -15.41 -19.54
CA LEU A 88 -10.96 -16.54 -19.91
C LEU A 88 -11.53 -16.38 -21.32
N SER A 89 -11.90 -15.16 -21.71
CA SER A 89 -12.38 -14.84 -23.06
C SER A 89 -11.32 -15.18 -24.12
N ILE A 90 -10.06 -14.81 -23.87
CA ILE A 90 -8.94 -15.13 -24.76
C ILE A 90 -8.75 -16.65 -24.87
N GLU A 91 -8.82 -17.38 -23.76
CA GLU A 91 -8.66 -18.84 -23.77
C GLU A 91 -9.80 -19.54 -24.52
N VAL A 92 -11.03 -19.08 -24.36
CA VAL A 92 -12.20 -19.59 -25.10
C VAL A 92 -12.04 -19.33 -26.59
N GLU A 93 -11.66 -18.11 -27.00
CA GLU A 93 -11.44 -17.79 -28.42
C GLU A 93 -10.37 -18.69 -29.06
N ASN A 94 -9.27 -18.94 -28.34
CA ASN A 94 -8.21 -19.83 -28.81
C ASN A 94 -8.68 -21.28 -28.92
N LYS A 95 -9.50 -21.76 -27.97
CA LYS A 95 -10.11 -23.10 -28.03
C LYS A 95 -11.07 -23.23 -29.21
N ASP A 96 -11.89 -22.22 -29.46
CA ASP A 96 -12.84 -22.23 -30.58
C ASP A 96 -12.10 -22.27 -31.92
N LYS A 97 -11.04 -21.46 -32.09
CA LYS A 97 -10.17 -21.52 -33.28
C LYS A 97 -9.53 -22.89 -33.45
N PHE A 98 -9.03 -23.48 -32.36
CA PHE A 98 -8.46 -24.83 -32.39
C PHE A 98 -9.47 -25.88 -32.82
N ILE A 99 -10.68 -25.88 -32.24
CA ILE A 99 -11.74 -26.84 -32.57
C ILE A 99 -12.18 -26.69 -34.02
N GLN A 100 -12.37 -25.45 -34.50
CA GLN A 100 -12.74 -25.18 -35.89
C GLN A 100 -11.66 -25.68 -36.87
N ASN A 101 -10.39 -25.43 -36.57
CA ASN A 101 -9.27 -25.93 -37.39
C ASN A 101 -9.21 -27.45 -37.37
N PHE A 102 -9.40 -28.08 -36.20
CA PHE A 102 -9.41 -29.53 -36.05
C PHE A 102 -10.55 -30.19 -36.85
N GLN A 103 -11.76 -29.64 -36.76
CA GLN A 103 -12.92 -30.10 -37.55
C GLN A 103 -12.70 -29.93 -39.05
N ARG A 104 -12.07 -28.82 -39.49
CA ARG A 104 -11.74 -28.57 -40.89
C ARG A 104 -10.76 -29.60 -41.45
N ILE A 105 -9.70 -29.91 -40.70
CA ILE A 105 -8.70 -30.93 -41.08
C ILE A 105 -9.37 -32.31 -41.23
N LEU A 106 -10.22 -32.70 -40.27
CA LEU A 106 -10.96 -33.96 -40.32
C LEU A 106 -11.93 -34.06 -41.50
N SER A 107 -12.47 -32.91 -41.95
CA SER A 107 -13.40 -32.84 -43.08
C SER A 107 -12.70 -32.89 -44.45
N GLY A 108 -11.36 -32.97 -44.48
CA GLY A 108 -10.57 -33.09 -45.71
C GLY A 108 -10.38 -31.79 -46.49
N ASP A 109 -10.79 -30.64 -45.95
CA ASP A 109 -10.59 -29.33 -46.57
C ASP A 109 -9.22 -28.75 -46.19
N THR A 110 -8.18 -29.16 -46.93
CA THR A 110 -6.78 -28.75 -46.69
C THR A 110 -6.29 -27.67 -47.66
N SER A 111 -7.16 -27.12 -48.52
CA SER A 111 -6.70 -26.31 -49.67
C SER A 111 -6.56 -24.81 -49.42
N SER A 112 -7.10 -24.24 -48.33
CA SER A 112 -7.19 -22.77 -48.21
C SER A 112 -7.00 -22.15 -46.81
N GLY A 113 -6.55 -22.91 -45.79
CA GLY A 113 -6.69 -22.45 -44.39
C GLY A 113 -5.51 -22.63 -43.45
N PHE A 114 -4.29 -22.96 -43.90
CA PHE A 114 -3.12 -22.89 -43.03
C PHE A 114 -2.67 -21.43 -42.90
N GLU A 115 -3.36 -20.68 -42.04
CA GLU A 115 -2.85 -19.40 -41.53
C GLU A 115 -1.74 -19.73 -40.53
N ASP A 116 -0.50 -19.44 -40.91
CA ASP A 116 0.67 -19.57 -40.05
C ASP A 116 0.41 -18.82 -38.71
N PRO A 117 0.60 -19.45 -37.54
CA PRO A 117 0.43 -18.78 -36.25
C PRO A 117 1.27 -17.50 -36.13
N SER A 118 2.37 -17.36 -36.87
CA SER A 118 3.14 -16.11 -36.94
C SER A 118 2.39 -14.94 -37.58
N LYS A 119 1.48 -15.19 -38.53
CA LYS A 119 0.64 -14.15 -39.17
C LYS A 119 -0.56 -13.73 -38.32
N THR A 120 -1.13 -14.66 -37.55
CA THR A 120 -2.30 -14.40 -36.70
C THR A 120 -1.94 -13.72 -35.38
N LEU A 121 -0.71 -13.90 -34.88
CA LEU A 121 -0.18 -13.20 -33.70
C LEU A 121 0.19 -11.73 -33.95
N GLY A 122 -0.03 -11.21 -35.17
CA GLY A 122 0.28 -9.81 -35.47
C GLY A 122 1.76 -9.46 -35.31
N VAL A 123 2.66 -10.46 -35.35
CA VAL A 123 4.09 -10.25 -35.58
C VAL A 123 4.22 -9.86 -37.04
N GLN A 124 3.77 -8.65 -37.34
CA GLN A 124 4.15 -7.97 -38.55
C GLN A 124 5.67 -7.94 -38.50
N ASP A 125 6.29 -8.68 -39.41
CA ASP A 125 7.69 -8.59 -39.78
C ASP A 125 7.88 -7.21 -40.44
N ARG A 126 7.60 -6.15 -39.67
CA ARG A 126 7.94 -4.79 -40.05
C ARG A 126 9.46 -4.81 -39.97
N PRO A 127 10.19 -4.62 -41.08
CA PRO A 127 11.60 -4.30 -40.95
C PRO A 127 11.65 -3.14 -39.97
N VAL A 128 12.29 -3.35 -38.82
CA VAL A 128 12.50 -2.33 -37.81
C VAL A 128 13.14 -1.18 -38.58
N LYS A 129 12.37 -0.12 -38.87
CA LYS A 129 12.92 1.06 -39.54
C LYS A 129 14.05 1.48 -38.64
N ALA A 130 15.28 1.48 -39.17
CA ALA A 130 16.43 2.02 -38.48
C ALA A 130 15.98 3.38 -37.94
N VAL A 131 15.89 3.50 -36.61
CA VAL A 131 15.44 4.72 -35.98
C VAL A 131 16.55 5.73 -36.21
N GLY A 132 16.47 6.43 -37.34
CA GLY A 132 17.47 7.39 -37.74
C GLY A 132 17.61 8.45 -36.67
N ASN A 133 18.84 8.61 -36.16
CA ASN A 133 19.28 9.63 -35.21
C ASN A 133 18.19 10.08 -34.23
N MET A 134 17.92 9.28 -33.20
CA MET A 134 17.36 9.79 -31.95
C MET A 134 18.39 10.78 -31.37
N ASN A 135 18.29 12.05 -31.78
CA ASN A 135 18.92 13.12 -31.04
C ASN A 135 18.17 13.19 -29.71
N SER A 136 18.84 12.83 -28.61
CA SER A 136 18.28 12.94 -27.26
C SER A 136 17.67 14.33 -27.08
N THR A 137 16.40 14.40 -26.73
CA THR A 137 15.75 15.68 -26.45
C THR A 137 16.45 16.37 -25.28
N ALA A 138 16.40 17.70 -25.22
CA ALA A 138 17.09 18.46 -24.16
C ALA A 138 16.68 17.99 -22.75
N GLU A 139 15.42 17.57 -22.59
CA GLU A 139 14.86 17.04 -21.36
C GLU A 139 15.47 15.69 -20.97
N ASP A 140 15.73 14.81 -21.95
CA ASP A 140 16.35 13.50 -21.72
C ASP A 140 17.81 13.64 -21.28
N SER A 141 18.54 14.60 -21.87
CA SER A 141 19.91 14.91 -21.47
C SER A 141 20.01 15.41 -20.02
N VAL A 142 19.07 16.27 -19.61
CA VAL A 142 18.99 16.76 -18.23
C VAL A 142 18.64 15.63 -17.27
N PHE A 143 17.62 14.83 -17.61
CA PHE A 143 17.21 13.69 -16.79
C PHE A 143 18.35 12.69 -16.59
N ARG A 144 19.07 12.33 -17.66
CA ARG A 144 20.21 11.39 -17.58
C ARG A 144 21.33 11.91 -16.67
N LYS A 145 21.63 13.21 -16.74
CA LYS A 145 22.63 13.84 -15.86
C LYS A 145 22.24 13.79 -14.39
N ASP A 146 20.95 13.92 -14.07
CA ASP A 146 20.48 13.84 -12.69
C ASP A 146 20.36 12.39 -12.19
N PHE A 147 20.00 11.46 -13.08
CA PHE A 147 20.00 10.04 -12.78
C PHE A 147 21.41 9.50 -12.48
N GLU A 148 22.40 9.80 -13.34
CA GLU A 148 23.78 9.33 -13.16
C GLU A 148 24.40 9.83 -11.85
N LYS A 149 24.10 11.06 -11.42
CA LYS A 149 24.53 11.57 -10.10
C LYS A 149 23.88 10.79 -8.95
N THR A 150 22.63 10.36 -9.13
CA THR A 150 21.84 9.69 -8.09
C THR A 150 22.28 8.24 -7.92
N ASP A 151 22.52 7.52 -9.02
CA ASP A 151 22.84 6.08 -8.99
C ASP A 151 24.27 5.80 -8.51
N LEU A 152 25.21 6.71 -8.76
CA LEU A 152 26.58 6.62 -8.22
C LEU A 152 26.62 6.68 -6.68
N SER A 153 25.61 7.26 -6.03
CA SER A 153 25.50 7.29 -4.56
C SER A 153 25.22 5.92 -3.95
N LEU A 154 24.57 5.01 -4.67
CA LEU A 154 24.20 3.69 -4.15
C LEU A 154 25.40 2.72 -4.15
N VAL A 155 26.33 2.87 -5.10
CA VAL A 155 27.49 1.98 -5.24
C VAL A 155 28.60 2.33 -4.24
N THR A 156 28.78 3.60 -3.86
CA THR A 156 29.84 4.02 -2.93
C THR A 156 29.58 3.73 -1.44
N LEU A 157 28.39 3.25 -1.06
CA LEU A 157 28.06 2.96 0.35
C LEU A 157 28.63 1.62 0.85
N ASN A 158 29.27 0.82 -0.01
CA ASN A 158 29.68 -0.54 0.33
C ASN A 158 31.20 -0.74 0.35
N ASN A 159 31.93 0.17 1.02
CA ASN A 159 33.39 0.10 1.17
C ASN A 159 33.84 -0.75 2.39
N GLY A 160 32.99 -1.65 2.88
CA GLY A 160 33.34 -2.63 3.91
C GLY A 160 33.99 -3.85 3.26
N LYS A 161 35.18 -4.27 3.74
CA LYS A 161 35.96 -5.40 3.20
C LYS A 161 35.26 -6.78 3.25
N TYR A 162 33.99 -6.84 3.66
CA TYR A 162 33.15 -8.05 3.72
C TYR A 162 31.69 -7.65 3.50
N ALA A 163 31.39 -7.10 2.32
CA ALA A 163 30.01 -6.90 1.90
C ALA A 163 29.50 -8.19 1.26
N GLU A 164 28.62 -8.91 1.97
CA GLU A 164 27.95 -10.07 1.42
C GLU A 164 27.16 -9.65 0.17
N LEU A 165 27.43 -10.29 -0.97
CA LEU A 165 26.79 -10.06 -2.27
C LEU A 165 25.28 -10.40 -2.27
N GLN A 166 24.69 -10.74 -1.12
CA GLN A 166 23.29 -11.16 -0.96
C GLN A 166 22.29 -10.09 -1.37
N GLU A 167 22.68 -8.81 -1.32
CA GLU A 167 21.84 -7.67 -1.72
C GLU A 167 22.22 -7.12 -3.12
N THR A 168 23.13 -7.76 -3.85
CA THR A 168 23.50 -7.37 -5.23
C THR A 168 22.72 -8.21 -6.23
N PHE A 169 21.71 -7.60 -6.85
CA PHE A 169 20.91 -8.25 -7.88
C PHE A 169 21.59 -8.11 -9.25
N PHE A 170 22.13 -9.22 -9.76
CA PHE A 170 22.61 -9.31 -11.13
C PHE A 170 21.46 -9.67 -12.06
N PHE A 171 21.30 -8.89 -13.13
CA PHE A 171 20.36 -9.18 -14.20
C PHE A 171 21.14 -9.67 -15.42
N SER A 172 20.60 -10.67 -16.13
CA SER A 172 21.19 -11.10 -17.39
C SER A 172 21.16 -9.92 -18.38
N PRO A 173 22.26 -9.68 -19.12
CA PRO A 173 22.27 -8.63 -20.13
C PRO A 173 21.12 -8.85 -21.12
N ILE A 174 20.41 -7.78 -21.44
CA ILE A 174 19.32 -7.81 -22.41
C ILE A 174 19.88 -8.21 -23.78
N THR A 175 19.30 -9.24 -24.38
CA THR A 175 19.69 -9.68 -25.73
C THR A 175 19.03 -8.76 -26.75
N GLY A 176 19.84 -7.90 -27.37
CA GLY A 176 19.41 -6.93 -28.38
C GLY A 176 20.37 -6.87 -29.55
N PHE A 177 19.95 -6.22 -30.64
CA PHE A 177 20.80 -5.97 -31.81
C PHE A 177 21.44 -4.59 -31.68
N VAL A 178 22.73 -4.47 -32.03
CA VAL A 178 23.45 -3.19 -32.02
C VAL A 178 22.92 -2.33 -33.17
N SER A 179 22.19 -1.26 -32.84
CA SER A 179 21.60 -0.38 -33.85
C SER A 179 22.57 0.67 -34.40
N ASP A 180 23.60 1.03 -33.64
CA ASP A 180 24.60 2.02 -34.04
C ASP A 180 25.92 1.85 -33.24
N HIS A 181 27.02 2.37 -33.78
CA HIS A 181 28.32 2.36 -33.10
C HIS A 181 28.54 3.64 -32.28
N TYR A 182 29.27 3.51 -31.16
CA TYR A 182 29.58 4.64 -30.30
C TYR A 182 30.63 5.56 -30.95
N ASP A 183 30.29 6.85 -31.09
CA ASP A 183 31.19 7.91 -31.55
C ASP A 183 31.36 8.97 -30.45
N LEU A 184 32.62 9.29 -30.14
CA LEU A 184 33.02 10.27 -29.11
C LEU A 184 32.88 11.73 -29.57
N GLN A 185 32.55 11.97 -30.84
CA GLN A 185 32.54 13.30 -31.46
C GLN A 185 31.14 13.89 -31.69
N LYS A 186 30.07 13.28 -31.15
CA LYS A 186 28.68 13.74 -31.34
C LYS A 186 28.02 14.21 -30.06
#